data_AF-A0ABD5X202-F1
#
_entry.id   AF-A0ABD5X202-F1
#
_cell.length_a   1.000
_cell.length_b   1.000
_cell.length_c   1.000
_cell.angle_alpha   90.00
_cell.angle_beta   90.00
_cell.angle_gamma   90.00
#
_symmetry.space_group_name_H-M   'P 1'
#
loop_
_entity.id
_entity.type
_entity.pdbx_description
1 polymer ?
#
loop_
_entity_poly.entity_id
_entity_poly.type
_entity_poly.pdbx_seq_one_letter_code
_entity_poly.pdbx_strand_id
1 'polypeptide(L)'
;MSVSTRVPEPLKGPLGVVSLGVMIVGLVVGYIFTMVGVTLYFDLNGIQGISNGESLVVVATGLACLVAGYLGWKGFMGFAY
;
A
#
# COMPACT_ATOMS: atom_id res chain seq x y z
N MET A 1 11.27 -21.33 7.88
CA MET A 1 12.39 -21.18 6.92
C MET A 1 12.17 -19.88 6.16
N SER A 2 13.11 -18.93 6.26
CA SER A 2 12.98 -17.61 5.61
C SER A 2 13.07 -17.76 4.09
N VAL A 3 12.22 -17.05 3.33
CA VAL A 3 12.27 -17.06 1.85
C VAL A 3 13.64 -16.58 1.35
N SER A 4 14.33 -15.76 2.15
CA SER A 4 15.69 -15.25 1.89
C SER A 4 16.76 -16.34 1.69
N THR A 5 16.57 -17.54 2.25
CA THR A 5 17.54 -18.65 2.09
C THR A 5 17.40 -19.39 0.76
N ARG A 6 16.34 -19.12 -0.02
CA ARG A 6 16.10 -19.76 -1.33
C ARG A 6 16.50 -18.87 -2.51
N VAL A 7 16.85 -17.61 -2.27
CA VAL A 7 17.14 -16.65 -3.33
C VAL A 7 18.65 -16.44 -3.47
N PRO A 8 19.21 -16.56 -4.68
CA PRO A 8 20.62 -16.29 -4.95
C PRO A 8 21.02 -14.90 -4.43
N GLU A 9 22.18 -14.79 -3.80
CA GLU A 9 22.75 -13.53 -3.29
C GLU A 9 22.68 -12.34 -4.25
N PRO A 10 22.95 -12.47 -5.58
CA PRO A 10 22.85 -11.33 -6.49
C PRO A 10 21.42 -10.79 -6.68
N LEU A 11 20.38 -11.57 -6.41
CA LEU A 11 18.99 -11.16 -6.56
C LEU A 11 18.42 -10.49 -5.31
N LYS A 12 19.07 -10.64 -4.15
CA LYS A 12 18.61 -10.05 -2.88
C LYS A 12 18.59 -8.52 -2.92
N GLY A 13 19.61 -7.89 -3.51
CA GLY A 13 19.68 -6.44 -3.68
C GLY A 13 18.53 -5.86 -4.51
N PRO A 14 18.32 -6.33 -5.76
CA PRO A 14 17.20 -5.91 -6.60
C PRO A 14 15.83 -6.16 -5.97
N LEU A 15 15.63 -7.32 -5.33
CA LEU A 15 14.38 -7.64 -4.62
C LEU A 15 14.13 -6.71 -3.43
N GLY A 16 15.18 -6.32 -2.70
CA GLY A 16 15.13 -5.29 -1.67
C GLY A 16 14.65 -3.94 -2.22
N VAL A 17 15.24 -3.48 -3.34
CA VAL A 17 14.84 -2.20 -3.96
C VAL A 17 13.39 -2.23 -4.45
N VAL A 18 12.97 -3.32 -5.10
CA VAL A 18 11.58 -3.47 -5.57
C VAL A 18 10.60 -3.50 -4.40
N SER A 19 10.90 -4.24 -3.33
CA SER A 19 10.03 -4.30 -2.15
C SER A 19 9.94 -2.98 -1.41
N LEU A 20 11.02 -2.20 -1.36
CA LEU A 20 11.02 -0.82 -0.86
C LEU A 20 10.19 0.11 -1.77
N GLY A 21 10.28 -0.07 -3.10
CA GLY A 21 9.42 0.64 -4.05
C GLY A 21 7.93 0.35 -3.82
N VAL A 22 7.56 -0.92 -3.70
CA VAL A 22 6.17 -1.35 -3.41
C VAL A 22 5.69 -0.79 -2.08
N MET A 23 6.56 -0.75 -1.07
CA MET A 23 6.26 -0.13 0.22
C MET A 23 5.92 1.36 0.09
N ILE A 24 6.80 2.14 -0.53
CA ILE A 24 6.59 3.60 -0.68
C ILE A 24 5.33 3.86 -1.49
N VAL A 25 5.17 3.19 -2.64
CA VAL A 25 3.99 3.38 -3.50
C VAL A 25 2.72 2.98 -2.78
N GLY A 26 2.70 1.82 -2.11
CA GLY A 26 1.55 1.35 -1.34
C GLY A 26 1.14 2.31 -0.22
N LEU A 27 2.12 2.89 0.48
CA LEU A 27 1.86 3.87 1.54
C LEU A 27 1.34 5.20 0.98
N VAL A 28 1.97 5.74 -0.06
CA VAL A 28 1.57 7.03 -0.66
C VAL A 28 0.19 6.93 -1.30
N VAL A 29 -0.01 5.93 -2.16
CA VAL A 29 -1.29 5.71 -2.85
C VAL A 29 -2.38 5.34 -1.86
N GLY A 30 -2.06 4.48 -0.88
CA GLY A 30 -2.99 4.09 0.17
C GLY A 30 -3.43 5.27 1.05
N TYR A 31 -2.51 6.16 1.41
CA TYR A 31 -2.82 7.39 2.15
C TYR A 31 -3.72 8.33 1.35
N ILE A 32 -3.42 8.55 0.06
CA ILE A 32 -4.24 9.42 -0.79
C ILE A 32 -5.66 8.85 -0.90
N PHE A 33 -5.82 7.56 -1.22
CA PHE A 33 -7.14 6.96 -1.35
C PHE A 33 -7.91 6.89 -0.03
N THR A 34 -7.25 6.62 1.10
CA THR A 34 -7.94 6.66 2.39
C THR A 34 -8.40 8.06 2.74
N MET A 35 -7.58 9.09 2.57
CA MET A 35 -7.97 10.48 2.82
C MET A 35 -9.08 10.95 1.87
N VAL A 36 -8.98 10.63 0.57
CA VAL A 36 -10.03 10.94 -0.41
C VAL A 36 -11.32 10.21 -0.07
N GLY A 37 -11.27 8.91 0.25
CA GLY A 37 -12.46 8.15 0.62
C GLY A 37 -13.12 8.67 1.90
N VAL A 38 -12.33 9.05 2.90
CA VAL A 38 -12.83 9.64 4.16
C VAL A 38 -13.48 10.99 3.90
N THR A 39 -12.84 11.88 3.14
CA THR A 39 -13.42 13.19 2.80
C THR A 39 -14.71 13.06 1.98
N LEU A 40 -14.80 12.08 1.08
CA LEU A 40 -16.03 11.76 0.34
C LEU A 40 -17.12 11.18 1.25
N TYR A 41 -16.77 10.34 2.22
CA TYR A 41 -17.73 9.74 3.15
C TYR A 41 -18.37 10.78 4.09
N PHE A 42 -17.61 11.80 4.49
CA PHE A 42 -18.07 12.88 5.36
C PHE A 42 -18.54 14.15 4.61
N ASP A 43 -18.64 14.09 3.28
CA ASP A 43 -19.04 15.22 2.42
C ASP A 43 -18.16 16.48 2.58
N LEU A 44 -16.89 16.31 2.97
CA LEU A 44 -15.96 17.42 3.28
C LEU A 44 -15.38 18.10 2.03
N ASN A 45 -15.68 17.58 0.83
CA ASN A 45 -15.11 18.03 -0.45
C ASN A 45 -16.12 18.79 -1.33
N GLY A 46 -17.40 18.88 -0.92
CA GLY A 46 -18.46 19.51 -1.71
C GLY A 46 -18.83 18.77 -3.01
N ILE A 47 -18.38 17.53 -3.17
CA ILE A 47 -18.65 16.67 -4.33
C ILE A 47 -19.97 15.95 -4.08
N GLN A 48 -21.03 16.38 -4.76
CA GLN A 48 -22.36 15.79 -4.66
C GLN A 48 -22.56 14.66 -5.68
N GLY A 49 -23.32 13.63 -5.32
CA GLY A 49 -23.69 12.53 -6.21
C GLY A 49 -22.89 11.24 -6.04
N ILE A 50 -21.96 11.19 -5.09
CA ILE A 50 -21.30 9.94 -4.68
C ILE A 50 -22.06 9.36 -3.49
N SER A 51 -22.43 8.08 -3.59
CA SER A 51 -23.06 7.34 -2.49
C SER A 51 -22.05 6.99 -1.40
N ASN A 52 -22.50 6.95 -0.14
CA ASN A 52 -21.68 6.50 0.99
C ASN A 52 -21.06 5.11 0.75
N GLY A 53 -21.76 4.25 0.00
CA GLY A 53 -21.25 2.92 -0.39
C GLY A 53 -20.05 3.02 -1.33
N GLU A 54 -20.07 3.95 -2.27
CA GLU A 54 -18.96 4.18 -3.21
C GLU A 54 -17.76 4.79 -2.47
N SER A 55 -17.99 5.75 -1.57
CA SER A 55 -16.95 6.31 -0.70
C SER A 55 -16.27 5.24 0.16
N LEU A 56 -17.05 4.30 0.72
CA LEU A 56 -16.51 3.17 1.49
C LEU A 56 -15.62 2.25 0.65
N VAL A 57 -15.94 2.04 -0.62
CA VAL A 57 -15.09 1.25 -1.54
C VAL A 57 -13.75 1.96 -1.77
N VAL A 58 -13.75 3.28 -1.91
CA VAL A 58 -12.51 4.07 -2.04
C VAL A 58 -11.66 3.96 -0.77
N VAL A 59 -12.26 4.09 0.41
CA VAL A 59 -11.56 3.88 1.69
C VAL A 59 -10.97 2.48 1.78
N ALA A 60 -11.76 1.45 1.47
CA ALA A 60 -11.33 0.05 1.51
C ALA A 60 -10.15 -0.22 0.54
N THR A 61 -10.18 0.40 -0.64
CA THR A 61 -9.08 0.31 -1.62
C THR A 61 -7.81 0.97 -1.07
N GLY A 62 -7.94 2.15 -0.45
CA GLY A 62 -6.82 2.80 0.23
C GLY A 62 -6.21 1.93 1.33
N LEU A 63 -7.05 1.30 2.16
CA LEU A 63 -6.60 0.37 3.19
C LEU A 63 -5.88 -0.85 2.60
N ALA A 64 -6.41 -1.42 1.50
CA ALA A 64 -5.75 -2.52 0.80
C ALA A 64 -4.36 -2.12 0.27
N CYS A 65 -4.21 -0.90 -0.27
CA CYS A 65 -2.91 -0.36 -0.68
C CYS A 65 -1.95 -0.17 0.50
N LEU A 66 -2.43 0.28 1.67
CA LEU A 66 -1.60 0.36 2.88
C LEU A 66 -1.13 -1.03 3.34
N VAL A 67 -2.00 -2.04 3.28
CA VAL A 67 -1.63 -3.43 3.58
C VAL A 67 -0.58 -3.93 2.59
N ALA A 68 -0.73 -3.65 1.29
CA ALA A 68 0.29 -3.99 0.30
C ALA A 68 1.63 -3.27 0.57
N GLY A 69 1.59 -2.01 0.99
CA GLY A 69 2.77 -1.26 1.41
C GLY A 69 3.47 -1.88 2.63
N TYR A 70 2.70 -2.33 3.63
CA TYR A 70 3.21 -3.06 4.79
C TYR A 70 3.85 -4.41 4.41
N LEU A 71 3.26 -5.13 3.45
CA LEU A 71 3.86 -6.35 2.91
C LEU A 71 5.16 -6.05 2.14
N GLY A 72 5.23 -4.93 1.43
CA GLY A 72 6.46 -4.41 0.83
C GLY A 72 7.55 -4.18 1.87
N TRP A 73 7.21 -3.54 2.99
CA TRP A 73 8.13 -3.35 4.13
C TRP A 73 8.64 -4.69 4.69
N LYS A 74 7.73 -5.66 4.91
CA LYS A 74 8.10 -7.02 5.36
C LYS A 74 9.01 -7.74 4.35
N GLY A 75 8.78 -7.55 3.06
CA GLY A 75 9.64 -8.06 1.99
C GLY A 75 11.04 -7.44 2.05
N PHE A 76 11.11 -6.11 2.19
CA PHE A 76 12.38 -5.39 2.31
C PHE A 76 13.18 -5.88 3.52
N MET A 77 12.56 -5.99 4.70
CA MET A 77 13.20 -6.54 5.89
C MET A 77 13.69 -7.97 5.72
N GLY A 78 13.05 -8.78 4.87
CA GLY A 78 13.47 -10.16 4.63
C GLY A 78 14.59 -10.33 3.58
N PHE A 79 14.78 -9.33 2.71
CA PHE A 79 15.79 -9.38 1.63
C PHE A 79 17.00 -8.49 1.89
N ALA A 80 16.83 -7.37 2.60
CA ALA A 80 17.89 -6.41 2.89
C ALA A 80 18.59 -6.65 4.23
N TYR A 81 17.92 -7.33 5.17
CA TYR A 81 18.45 -7.74 6.48
C TYR A 81 18.33 -9.26 6.63
#